data_AF-A0A0F9NH05-F1
#
_entry.id   AF-A0A0F9NH05-F1
#
_cell.length_a   1.000
_cell.length_b   1.000
_cell.length_c   1.000
_cell.angle_alpha   90.00
_cell.angle_beta   90.00
_cell.angle_gamma   90.00
#
_symmetry.space_group_name_H-M   'P 1'
#
loop_
_entity.id
_entity.type
_entity.pdbx_description
1 polymer ?
#
loop_
_entity_poly.entity_id
_entity_poly.type
_entity_poly.pdbx_seq_one_letter_code
_entity_poly.pdbx_strand_id
1 'polypeptide(L)'
;MPQISMMPGCRFNGIRREGPSGLTISLQKRLKVARCPQCRRRSTTVHGYYHRRPADLPIAGRPVRLDLRVRRYVCGNAGCRRRAFGEKVPMLVAPSAQRTKRLAKAQARTGIALGGAAGSRLSRQMAMPVSGDTILRLVRLLPEPTPSTPTIIGVDDWAMKKRLRYGTIIVDLQRHRPIDLLPDRTAETVIEWLGSRPGIEIVARDRSTEYRRAITIGARNAV
;
A
#
# COMPACT_ATOMS: atom_id res chain seq x y z
N MET A 1 -12.32 -24.99 16.75
CA MET A 1 -12.39 -24.57 15.33
C MET A 1 -11.95 -23.12 15.20
N PRO A 2 -10.90 -22.80 14.43
CA PRO A 2 -10.51 -21.40 14.21
C PRO A 2 -11.65 -20.69 13.49
N GLN A 3 -12.25 -19.71 14.16
CA GLN A 3 -13.23 -18.83 13.55
C GLN A 3 -12.49 -18.09 12.42
N ILE A 4 -12.70 -18.47 11.17
CA ILE A 4 -12.22 -17.72 10.00
C ILE A 4 -12.88 -16.35 10.10
N SER A 5 -12.21 -15.41 10.77
CA SER A 5 -12.72 -14.07 10.94
C SER A 5 -12.49 -13.37 9.62
N MET A 6 -13.45 -13.52 8.70
CA MET A 6 -13.43 -12.87 7.39
C MET A 6 -13.26 -11.34 7.53
N MET A 7 -13.62 -10.77 8.69
CA MET A 7 -13.51 -9.34 9.01
C MET A 7 -13.10 -9.08 10.48
N PRO A 8 -11.81 -8.83 10.75
CA PRO A 8 -11.28 -8.65 12.10
C PRO A 8 -11.99 -7.55 12.88
N GLY A 9 -12.40 -7.85 14.12
CA GLY A 9 -13.03 -6.88 15.03
C GLY A 9 -14.50 -6.58 14.73
N CYS A 10 -15.10 -7.22 13.71
CA CYS A 10 -16.51 -7.05 13.33
C CYS A 10 -17.35 -8.29 13.65
N ARG A 11 -18.61 -8.07 13.98
CA ARG A 11 -19.68 -9.06 13.98
C ARG A 11 -20.35 -9.02 12.61
N PHE A 12 -20.48 -10.19 12.00
CA PHE A 12 -21.29 -10.40 10.81
C PHE A 12 -22.76 -10.47 11.22
N ASN A 13 -23.59 -9.70 10.52
CA ASN A 13 -25.02 -9.64 10.78
C ASN A 13 -25.86 -10.25 9.64
N GLY A 14 -25.26 -10.50 8.48
CA GLY A 14 -25.97 -11.08 7.34
C GLY A 14 -25.32 -10.71 6.00
N ILE A 15 -25.78 -11.41 4.97
CA ILE A 15 -25.45 -11.14 3.57
C ILE A 15 -26.75 -11.02 2.80
N ARG A 16 -26.83 -10.05 1.89
CA ARG A 16 -27.96 -9.89 0.97
C ARG A 16 -27.43 -9.67 -0.44
N ARG A 17 -28.23 -10.03 -1.44
CA ARG A 17 -27.94 -9.67 -2.84
C ARG A 17 -28.25 -8.18 -3.05
N GLU A 18 -27.40 -7.51 -3.82
CA GLU A 18 -27.57 -6.12 -4.23
C GLU A 18 -27.67 -6.10 -5.76
N GLY A 19 -28.90 -5.99 -6.28
CA GLY A 19 -29.16 -6.14 -7.71
C GLY A 19 -28.82 -7.55 -8.24
N PRO A 20 -28.62 -7.70 -9.56
CA PRO A 20 -28.44 -9.01 -10.18
C PRO A 20 -27.09 -9.68 -9.85
N SER A 21 -26.04 -8.90 -9.62
CA SER A 21 -24.66 -9.41 -9.53
C SER A 21 -23.90 -8.99 -8.27
N GLY A 22 -24.42 -8.07 -7.45
CA GLY A 22 -23.74 -7.56 -6.26
C GLY A 22 -24.09 -8.31 -4.97
N LEU A 23 -23.22 -8.19 -3.97
CA LEU A 23 -23.44 -8.66 -2.61
C LEU A 23 -23.24 -7.52 -1.62
N THR A 24 -24.16 -7.36 -0.68
CA THR A 24 -23.97 -6.51 0.50
C THR A 24 -23.74 -7.36 1.74
N ILE A 25 -22.68 -7.08 2.49
CA ILE A 25 -22.37 -7.75 3.76
C ILE A 25 -22.60 -6.79 4.93
N SER A 26 -23.55 -7.11 5.81
CA SER A 26 -23.89 -6.28 6.96
C SER A 26 -22.97 -6.57 8.15
N LEU A 27 -22.37 -5.51 8.70
CA LEU A 27 -21.34 -5.61 9.73
C LEU A 27 -21.51 -4.54 10.79
N GLN A 28 -21.04 -4.85 11.99
CA GLN A 28 -20.87 -3.88 13.07
C GLN A 28 -19.63 -4.23 13.90
N LYS A 29 -18.98 -3.26 14.52
CA LYS A 29 -17.84 -3.55 15.41
C LYS A 29 -18.32 -4.36 16.63
N ARG A 30 -17.58 -5.41 17.01
CA ARG A 30 -17.91 -6.26 18.18
C ARG A 30 -17.86 -5.47 19.48
N LEU A 31 -16.74 -4.79 19.71
CA LEU A 31 -16.50 -4.01 20.92
C LEU A 31 -17.36 -2.74 20.92
N LYS A 32 -18.23 -2.61 21.91
CA LYS A 32 -19.10 -1.44 22.16
C LYS A 32 -18.36 -0.37 22.98
N VAL A 33 -17.14 -0.04 22.56
CA VAL A 33 -16.31 0.95 23.21
C VAL A 33 -15.44 1.66 22.18
N ALA A 34 -15.25 2.96 22.37
CA ALA A 34 -14.29 3.75 21.63
C ALA A 34 -13.62 4.82 22.52
N ARG A 35 -12.49 5.34 22.07
CA ARG A 35 -11.80 6.46 22.71
C ARG A 35 -12.02 7.72 21.89
N CYS A 36 -12.32 8.83 22.56
CA CYS A 36 -12.45 10.13 21.91
C CYS A 36 -11.15 10.45 21.15
N PRO A 37 -11.21 10.84 19.87
CA PRO A 37 -10.00 11.14 19.09
C PRO A 37 -9.25 12.39 19.57
N GLN A 38 -9.88 13.24 20.39
CA GLN A 38 -9.27 14.47 20.91
C GLN A 38 -8.67 14.27 22.31
N CYS A 39 -9.48 13.86 23.29
CA CYS A 39 -9.01 13.72 24.69
C CYS A 39 -8.66 12.28 25.10
N ARG A 40 -8.78 11.30 24.20
CA ARG A 40 -8.55 9.86 24.43
C ARG A 40 -9.43 9.21 25.51
N ARG A 41 -10.35 9.94 26.15
CA ARG A 41 -11.28 9.40 27.13
C ARG A 41 -12.13 8.29 26.53
N ARG A 42 -12.21 7.17 27.24
CA ARG A 42 -13.03 6.01 26.89
C ARG A 42 -14.51 6.39 26.98
N SER A 43 -15.31 5.96 26.01
CA SER A 43 -16.76 6.10 26.01
C SER A 43 -17.43 4.79 25.59
N THR A 44 -18.52 4.48 26.27
CA THR A 44 -19.48 3.41 25.98
C THR A 44 -20.86 3.98 25.64
N THR A 45 -21.09 5.28 25.87
CA THR A 45 -22.37 5.96 25.63
C THR A 45 -22.54 6.26 24.14
N VAL A 46 -23.52 5.59 23.52
CA VAL A 46 -23.85 5.74 22.09
C VAL A 46 -25.02 6.72 21.96
N HIS A 47 -24.88 7.76 21.15
CA HIS A 47 -25.99 8.69 20.84
C HIS A 47 -26.62 8.48 19.47
N GLY A 48 -26.04 7.60 18.66
CA GLY A 48 -26.60 7.33 17.34
C GLY A 48 -25.76 6.37 16.53
N TYR A 49 -26.22 6.15 15.30
CA TYR A 49 -25.56 5.28 14.33
C TYR A 49 -25.56 5.96 12.97
N TYR A 50 -24.60 5.58 12.13
CA TYR A 50 -24.64 5.88 10.71
C TYR A 50 -24.06 4.71 9.93
N HIS A 51 -24.41 4.62 8.65
CA HIS A 51 -23.96 3.54 7.79
C HIS A 51 -22.84 4.02 6.87
N ARG A 52 -21.84 3.16 6.66
CA ARG A 52 -20.81 3.33 5.64
C ARG A 52 -20.86 2.15 4.68
N ARG A 53 -20.68 2.43 3.39
CA ARG A 53 -20.75 1.41 2.33
C ARG A 53 -19.45 1.24 1.52
N PRO A 54 -18.30 0.93 2.16
CA PRO A 54 -17.07 0.70 1.41
C PRO A 54 -17.18 -0.56 0.54
N ALA A 55 -16.58 -0.52 -0.65
CA ALA A 55 -16.35 -1.71 -1.46
C ALA A 55 -15.36 -2.66 -0.78
N ASP A 56 -15.49 -3.96 -1.05
CA ASP A 56 -14.62 -5.00 -0.53
C ASP A 56 -14.23 -6.02 -1.60
N LEU A 57 -13.37 -6.98 -1.25
CA LEU A 57 -12.99 -8.05 -2.15
C LEU A 57 -14.22 -8.85 -2.62
N PRO A 58 -14.23 -9.28 -3.89
CA PRO A 58 -15.34 -10.03 -4.46
C PRO A 58 -15.51 -11.39 -3.76
N ILE A 59 -16.71 -11.94 -3.83
CA ILE A 59 -17.02 -13.30 -3.39
C ILE A 59 -17.66 -14.04 -4.56
N ALA A 60 -17.09 -15.18 -4.96
CA ALA A 60 -17.58 -15.98 -6.09
C ALA A 60 -17.82 -15.13 -7.36
N GLY A 61 -16.86 -14.26 -7.71
CA GLY A 61 -16.95 -13.39 -8.88
C GLY A 61 -17.97 -12.24 -8.78
N ARG A 62 -18.57 -12.02 -7.62
CA ARG A 62 -19.57 -10.96 -7.39
C ARG A 62 -18.95 -9.77 -6.66
N PRO A 63 -19.17 -8.52 -7.13
CA PRO A 63 -18.73 -7.33 -6.40
C PRO A 63 -19.37 -7.27 -5.01
N VAL A 64 -18.56 -6.96 -4.00
CA VAL A 64 -19.02 -6.86 -2.62
C VAL A 64 -18.99 -5.40 -2.14
N ARG A 65 -20.06 -4.96 -1.51
CA ARG A 65 -20.09 -3.78 -0.65
C ARG A 65 -20.36 -4.19 0.79
N LEU A 66 -19.76 -3.47 1.72
CA LEU A 66 -20.11 -3.60 3.13
C LEU A 66 -21.30 -2.70 3.43
N ASP A 67 -22.12 -3.10 4.39
CA ASP A 67 -23.05 -2.24 5.08
C ASP A 67 -22.60 -2.16 6.54
N LEU A 68 -21.64 -1.28 6.78
CA LEU A 68 -20.99 -1.13 8.07
C LEU A 68 -21.80 -0.15 8.93
N ARG A 69 -22.50 -0.67 9.93
CA ARG A 69 -23.17 0.13 10.96
C ARG A 69 -22.13 0.63 11.96
N VAL A 70 -21.92 1.94 11.96
CA VAL A 70 -20.92 2.64 12.79
C VAL A 70 -21.61 3.34 13.95
N ARG A 71 -21.15 3.11 15.17
CA ARG A 71 -21.63 3.83 16.36
C ARG A 71 -21.11 5.26 16.37
N ARG A 72 -21.95 6.19 16.83
CA ARG A 72 -21.56 7.53 17.23
C ARG A 72 -21.61 7.59 18.76
N TYR A 73 -20.49 7.93 19.39
CA TYR A 73 -20.33 7.99 20.83
C TYR A 73 -20.34 9.44 21.34
N VAL A 74 -20.79 9.62 22.57
CA VAL A 74 -20.66 10.88 23.33
C VAL A 74 -19.35 10.90 24.09
N CYS A 75 -18.65 12.03 24.08
CA CYS A 75 -17.47 12.22 24.93
C CYS A 75 -17.90 12.71 26.32
N GLY A 76 -17.74 11.87 27.34
CA GLY A 76 -18.04 12.22 28.74
C GLY A 76 -17.01 13.15 29.41
N ASN A 77 -16.10 13.77 28.66
CA ASN A 77 -15.18 14.77 29.21
C ASN A 77 -15.79 16.17 29.02
N ALA A 78 -16.21 16.80 30.13
CA ALA A 78 -16.81 18.12 30.14
C ALA A 78 -15.95 19.19 29.45
N GLY A 79 -14.62 19.14 29.63
CA GLY A 79 -13.66 20.08 29.03
C GLY A 79 -13.25 19.75 27.59
N CYS A 80 -13.78 18.68 26.99
CA CYS A 80 -13.44 18.32 25.62
C CYS A 80 -14.33 19.05 24.61
N ARG A 81 -13.72 19.80 23.68
CA ARG A 81 -14.44 20.44 22.57
C ARG A 81 -15.21 19.44 21.70
N ARG A 82 -14.72 18.20 21.59
CA ARG A 82 -15.42 17.12 20.89
C ARG A 82 -16.49 16.50 21.77
N ARG A 83 -17.77 16.87 21.55
CA ARG A 83 -18.92 16.28 22.24
C ARG A 83 -19.35 14.91 21.69
N ALA A 84 -19.17 14.68 20.39
CA ALA A 84 -19.59 13.45 19.71
C ALA A 84 -18.50 12.95 18.74
N PHE A 85 -18.31 11.64 18.60
CA PHE A 85 -17.35 11.07 17.65
C PHE A 85 -17.77 9.71 17.11
N GLY A 86 -17.37 9.41 15.87
CA GLY A 86 -17.63 8.12 15.22
C GLY A 86 -16.68 7.03 15.68
N GLU A 87 -17.19 5.80 15.76
CA GLU A 87 -16.42 4.58 15.97
C GLU A 87 -15.44 4.34 14.83
N LYS A 88 -14.20 3.97 15.17
CA LYS A 88 -13.18 3.58 14.19
C LYS A 88 -13.10 2.05 14.10
N VAL A 89 -12.93 1.55 12.88
CA VAL A 89 -12.68 0.12 12.56
C VAL A 89 -11.37 0.01 11.76
N PRO A 90 -10.22 0.39 12.35
CA PRO A 90 -8.99 0.64 11.62
C PRO A 90 -8.42 -0.61 10.94
N MET A 91 -8.71 -1.82 11.43
CA MET A 91 -8.26 -3.07 10.78
C MET A 91 -8.99 -3.35 9.47
N LEU A 92 -10.19 -2.81 9.27
CA LEU A 92 -11.02 -3.07 8.09
C LEU A 92 -10.98 -1.92 7.09
N VAL A 93 -11.26 -0.70 7.55
CA VAL A 93 -11.45 0.48 6.69
C VAL A 93 -10.93 1.74 7.37
N ALA A 94 -10.14 2.52 6.65
CA ALA A 94 -9.68 3.82 7.13
C ALA A 94 -10.86 4.81 7.29
N PRO A 95 -10.72 5.88 8.10
CA PRO A 95 -11.69 6.97 8.11
C PRO A 95 -11.95 7.49 6.70
N SER A 96 -13.22 7.75 6.37
CA SER A 96 -13.68 8.26 5.07
C SER A 96 -13.37 7.42 3.82
N ALA A 97 -12.56 6.36 3.92
CA ALA A 97 -12.28 5.46 2.80
C ALA A 97 -13.56 4.76 2.28
N GLN A 98 -13.70 4.70 0.96
CA GLN A 98 -14.81 4.02 0.27
C GLN A 98 -14.45 2.58 -0.16
N ARG A 99 -13.34 2.05 0.37
CA ARG A 99 -12.86 0.68 0.13
C ARG A 99 -12.18 0.11 1.36
N THR A 100 -12.27 -1.19 1.56
CA THR A 100 -11.50 -1.86 2.63
C THR A 100 -10.00 -1.82 2.34
N LYS A 101 -9.19 -1.98 3.40
CA LYS A 101 -7.73 -2.06 3.29
C LYS A 101 -7.30 -3.25 2.43
N ARG A 102 -7.99 -4.39 2.56
CA ARG A 102 -7.70 -5.60 1.78
C ARG A 102 -7.99 -5.44 0.29
N LEU A 103 -9.09 -4.76 -0.06
CA LEU A 103 -9.39 -4.42 -1.45
C LEU A 103 -8.34 -3.46 -2.02
N ALA A 104 -7.99 -2.41 -1.27
CA ALA A 104 -6.95 -1.48 -1.69
C ALA A 104 -5.60 -2.19 -1.97
N LYS A 105 -5.21 -3.14 -1.11
CA LYS A 105 -3.98 -3.94 -1.28
C LYS A 105 -4.04 -4.83 -2.52
N ALA A 106 -5.17 -5.47 -2.79
CA ALA A 106 -5.34 -6.29 -4.00
C ALA A 106 -5.24 -5.45 -5.27
N GLN A 107 -5.96 -4.32 -5.33
CA GLN A 107 -5.91 -3.38 -6.45
C GLN A 107 -4.51 -2.80 -6.67
N ALA A 108 -3.79 -2.47 -5.59
CA ALA A 108 -2.41 -2.01 -5.67
C ALA A 108 -1.48 -3.09 -6.24
N ARG A 109 -1.61 -4.35 -5.81
CA ARG A 109 -0.83 -5.49 -6.36
C ARG A 109 -1.11 -5.70 -7.85
N THR A 110 -2.36 -5.60 -8.27
CA THR A 110 -2.72 -5.62 -9.70
C THR A 110 -2.04 -4.47 -10.44
N GLY A 111 -1.96 -3.29 -9.83
CA GLY A 111 -1.23 -2.14 -10.37
C GLY A 111 0.28 -2.33 -10.49
N ILE A 112 0.92 -2.97 -9.51
CA ILE A 112 2.34 -3.32 -9.58
C ILE A 112 2.61 -4.24 -10.77
N ALA A 113 1.74 -5.24 -10.99
CA ALA A 113 1.94 -6.22 -12.06
C ALA A 113 1.61 -5.66 -13.46
N LEU A 114 0.60 -4.80 -13.58
CA LEU A 114 0.01 -4.44 -14.88
C LEU A 114 -0.02 -2.94 -15.19
N GLY A 115 0.34 -2.08 -14.24
CA GLY A 115 0.14 -0.65 -14.34
C GLY A 115 -1.34 -0.22 -14.26
N GLY A 116 -1.62 1.03 -14.60
CA GLY A 116 -2.94 1.64 -14.41
C GLY A 116 -4.03 1.09 -15.34
N ALA A 117 -3.88 1.28 -16.66
CA ALA A 117 -4.94 0.96 -17.62
C ALA A 117 -5.24 -0.55 -17.72
N ALA A 118 -4.19 -1.38 -17.86
CA ALA A 118 -4.37 -2.84 -17.89
C ALA A 118 -4.85 -3.38 -16.53
N GLY A 119 -4.32 -2.85 -15.43
CA GLY A 119 -4.79 -3.20 -14.09
C GLY A 119 -6.27 -2.88 -13.88
N SER A 120 -6.77 -1.76 -14.42
CA SER A 120 -8.19 -1.38 -14.35
C SER A 120 -9.09 -2.37 -15.11
N ARG A 121 -8.69 -2.75 -16.33
CA ARG A 121 -9.43 -3.74 -17.15
C ARG A 121 -9.52 -5.09 -16.44
N LEU A 122 -8.39 -5.61 -15.94
CA LEU A 122 -8.38 -6.88 -15.23
C LEU A 122 -9.16 -6.79 -13.91
N SER A 123 -9.03 -5.70 -13.16
CA SER A 123 -9.77 -5.50 -11.90
C SER A 123 -11.28 -5.53 -12.12
N ARG A 124 -11.77 -5.02 -13.26
CA ARG A 124 -13.20 -5.11 -13.62
C ARG A 124 -13.64 -6.55 -13.86
N GLN A 125 -12.84 -7.34 -14.59
CA GLN A 125 -13.11 -8.77 -14.83
C GLN A 125 -13.07 -9.58 -13.52
N MET A 126 -12.22 -9.19 -12.57
CA MET A 126 -12.15 -9.76 -11.22
C MET A 126 -13.19 -9.18 -10.26
N ALA A 127 -14.25 -8.49 -10.73
CA ALA A 127 -15.31 -7.93 -9.89
C ALA A 127 -14.85 -6.97 -8.78
N MET A 128 -13.72 -6.30 -8.98
CA MET A 128 -13.16 -5.28 -8.08
C MET A 128 -12.88 -3.94 -8.81
N PRO A 129 -13.90 -3.33 -9.44
CA PRO A 129 -13.72 -2.20 -10.35
C PRO A 129 -13.02 -1.01 -9.71
N VAL A 130 -12.10 -0.40 -10.47
CA VAL A 130 -11.29 0.76 -10.06
C VAL A 130 -10.70 1.43 -11.32
N SER A 131 -10.50 2.75 -11.29
CA SER A 131 -9.85 3.46 -12.41
C SER A 131 -8.34 3.23 -12.45
N GLY A 132 -7.73 3.40 -13.61
CA GLY A 132 -6.28 3.31 -13.77
C GLY A 132 -5.53 4.32 -12.89
N ASP A 133 -6.00 5.56 -12.83
CA ASP A 133 -5.41 6.60 -11.96
C ASP A 133 -5.51 6.24 -10.48
N THR A 134 -6.63 5.63 -10.07
CA THR A 134 -6.78 5.17 -8.70
C THR A 134 -5.82 4.02 -8.40
N ILE A 135 -5.61 3.09 -9.32
CA ILE A 135 -4.60 2.03 -9.18
C ILE A 135 -3.21 2.64 -9.01
N LEU A 136 -2.80 3.57 -9.87
CA LEU A 136 -1.49 4.22 -9.77
C LEU A 136 -1.33 4.98 -8.45
N ARG A 137 -2.38 5.66 -8.00
CA ARG A 137 -2.39 6.31 -6.67
C ARG A 137 -2.27 5.30 -5.53
N LEU A 138 -2.89 4.12 -5.64
CA LEU A 138 -2.76 3.06 -4.63
C LEU A 138 -1.34 2.47 -4.61
N VAL A 139 -0.72 2.29 -5.77
CA VAL A 139 0.68 1.85 -5.90
C VAL A 139 1.62 2.84 -5.22
N ARG A 140 1.48 4.15 -5.49
CA ARG A 140 2.29 5.21 -4.86
C ARG A 140 2.12 5.33 -3.34
N LEU A 141 1.04 4.79 -2.79
CA LEU A 141 0.78 4.76 -1.35
C LEU A 141 1.29 3.49 -0.67
N LEU A 142 1.82 2.53 -1.43
CA LEU A 142 2.47 1.36 -0.84
C LEU A 142 3.78 1.81 -0.18
N PRO A 143 4.13 1.25 1.00
CA PRO A 143 5.44 1.46 1.56
C PRO A 143 6.48 0.90 0.58
N GLU A 144 7.57 1.63 0.41
CA GLU A 144 8.72 1.12 -0.33
C GLU A 144 9.26 -0.12 0.41
N PRO A 145 9.63 -1.18 -0.34
CA PRO A 145 10.31 -2.30 0.27
C PRO A 145 11.63 -1.80 0.84
N THR A 146 11.94 -2.18 2.08
CA THR A 146 13.26 -1.89 2.66
C THR A 146 14.30 -2.70 1.87
N PRO A 147 15.25 -2.07 1.17
CA PRO A 147 16.29 -2.80 0.47
C PRO A 147 17.18 -3.51 1.51
N SER A 148 17.48 -4.78 1.28
CA SER A 148 18.61 -5.42 1.96
C SER A 148 19.90 -4.82 1.45
N THR A 149 20.89 -4.60 2.31
CA THR A 149 22.24 -4.20 1.87
C THR A 149 22.86 -5.36 1.08
N PRO A 150 23.07 -5.22 -0.23
CA PRO A 150 23.70 -6.27 -1.04
C PRO A 150 25.21 -6.28 -0.81
N THR A 151 25.86 -7.42 -1.02
CA THR A 151 27.33 -7.49 -1.10
C THR A 151 27.82 -7.49 -2.56
N ILE A 152 27.00 -8.00 -3.49
CA ILE A 152 27.31 -8.06 -4.93
C ILE A 152 26.24 -7.28 -5.69
N ILE A 153 26.66 -6.25 -6.44
CA ILE A 153 25.76 -5.42 -7.24
C ILE A 153 26.13 -5.39 -8.72
N GLY A 154 25.14 -5.12 -9.56
CA GLY A 154 25.27 -4.79 -10.96
C GLY A 154 24.90 -3.34 -11.19
N VAL A 155 25.68 -2.63 -12.00
CA VAL A 155 25.47 -1.23 -12.38
C VAL A 155 25.37 -1.15 -13.89
N ASP A 156 24.28 -0.58 -14.40
CA ASP A 156 24.04 -0.43 -15.84
C ASP A 156 23.17 0.80 -16.16
N ASP A 157 23.10 1.18 -17.43
CA ASP A 157 22.24 2.25 -17.92
C ASP A 157 20.74 1.82 -17.93
N TRP A 158 19.88 2.67 -17.39
CA TRP A 158 18.42 2.51 -17.45
C TRP A 158 17.76 3.57 -18.33
N ALA A 159 17.12 3.14 -19.40
CA ALA A 159 16.36 4.02 -20.27
C ALA A 159 14.96 4.35 -19.69
N MET A 160 14.84 5.45 -18.93
CA MET A 160 13.53 5.96 -18.48
C MET A 160 12.63 6.36 -19.66
N LYS A 161 13.23 7.01 -20.66
CA LYS A 161 12.61 7.30 -21.96
C LYS A 161 13.67 7.03 -23.02
N LYS A 162 13.53 5.90 -23.71
CA LYS A 162 14.51 5.44 -24.71
C LYS A 162 14.88 6.58 -25.67
N ARG A 163 16.18 6.77 -25.91
CA ARG A 163 16.78 7.85 -26.73
C ARG A 163 16.62 9.29 -26.20
N LEU A 164 16.12 9.49 -24.99
CA LEU A 164 15.88 10.84 -24.45
C LEU A 164 16.34 11.02 -23.02
N ARG A 165 16.05 10.05 -22.13
CA ARG A 165 16.40 10.16 -20.72
C ARG A 165 16.87 8.81 -20.20
N TYR A 166 18.11 8.80 -19.71
CA TYR A 166 18.79 7.66 -19.13
C TYR A 166 19.17 7.98 -17.69
N GLY A 167 19.13 6.95 -16.85
CA GLY A 167 19.65 6.96 -15.49
C GLY A 167 20.50 5.71 -15.28
N THR A 168 20.80 5.39 -14.04
CA THR A 168 21.54 4.18 -13.67
C THR A 168 20.59 3.21 -12.95
N ILE A 169 20.61 1.93 -13.31
CA ILE A 169 19.97 0.87 -12.52
C ILE A 169 21.00 0.18 -11.65
N ILE A 170 20.66 -0.01 -10.37
CA ILE A 170 21.43 -0.84 -9.46
C ILE A 170 20.66 -2.13 -9.19
N VAL A 171 21.34 -3.27 -9.36
CA VAL A 171 20.77 -4.60 -9.21
C VAL A 171 21.50 -5.37 -8.12
N ASP A 172 20.79 -5.93 -7.15
CA ASP A 172 21.33 -6.96 -6.26
C ASP A 172 21.51 -8.25 -7.08
N LEU A 173 22.77 -8.63 -7.34
CA LEU A 173 23.11 -9.79 -8.16
C LEU A 173 22.99 -11.11 -7.41
N GLN A 174 22.88 -11.11 -6.08
CA GLN A 174 22.62 -12.33 -5.32
C GLN A 174 21.14 -12.68 -5.35
N ARG A 175 20.27 -11.66 -5.32
CA ARG A 175 18.81 -11.83 -5.33
C ARG A 175 18.18 -11.67 -6.71
N HIS A 176 18.97 -11.30 -7.72
CA HIS A 176 18.53 -11.01 -9.09
C HIS A 176 17.40 -9.98 -9.13
N ARG A 177 17.55 -8.86 -8.41
CA ARG A 177 16.49 -7.84 -8.28
C ARG A 177 17.05 -6.42 -8.37
N PRO A 178 16.39 -5.52 -9.11
CA PRO A 178 16.66 -4.09 -9.00
C PRO A 178 16.44 -3.60 -7.57
N ILE A 179 17.39 -2.81 -7.07
CA ILE A 179 17.34 -2.22 -5.73
C ILE A 179 17.31 -0.70 -5.75
N ASP A 180 17.75 -0.07 -6.84
CA ASP A 180 17.63 1.38 -7.01
C ASP A 180 17.64 1.81 -8.48
N LEU A 181 17.11 3.01 -8.73
CA LEU A 181 17.12 3.71 -10.00
C LEU A 181 17.61 5.14 -9.77
N LEU A 182 18.84 5.42 -10.17
CA LEU A 182 19.45 6.73 -10.02
C LEU A 182 19.00 7.68 -11.16
N PRO A 183 18.89 8.99 -10.88
CA PRO A 183 18.29 9.95 -11.81
C PRO A 183 19.09 10.19 -13.09
N ASP A 184 20.39 9.91 -13.07
CA ASP A 184 21.32 10.12 -14.18
C ASP A 184 22.38 9.01 -14.25
N ARG A 185 23.35 9.20 -15.14
CA ARG A 185 24.45 8.26 -15.47
C ARG A 185 25.83 8.84 -15.13
N THR A 186 25.88 9.81 -14.21
CA THR A 186 27.13 10.48 -13.82
C THR A 186 27.88 9.66 -12.78
N ALA A 187 29.21 9.73 -12.79
CA ALA A 187 29.99 9.05 -11.77
C ALA A 187 29.66 9.58 -10.37
N GLU A 188 29.43 10.89 -10.23
CA GLU A 188 29.17 11.58 -8.97
C GLU A 188 27.93 11.02 -8.25
N THR A 189 26.83 10.83 -8.98
CA THR A 189 25.59 10.24 -8.42
C THR A 189 25.81 8.80 -7.94
N VAL A 190 26.60 8.01 -8.68
CA VAL A 190 26.92 6.62 -8.29
C VAL A 190 27.87 6.58 -7.09
N ILE A 191 28.84 7.50 -7.01
CA ILE A 191 29.77 7.61 -5.87
C ILE A 191 29.01 7.89 -4.58
N GLU A 192 28.09 8.85 -4.60
CA GLU A 192 27.26 9.18 -3.43
C GLU A 192 26.42 7.97 -3.00
N TRP A 193 25.82 7.27 -3.97
CA TRP A 193 25.03 6.08 -3.70
C TRP A 193 25.86 4.95 -3.06
N LEU A 194 27.06 4.69 -3.57
CA LEU A 194 27.98 3.68 -3.03
C LEU A 194 28.51 4.08 -1.64
N GLY A 195 28.83 5.35 -1.43
CA GLY A 195 29.41 5.86 -0.17
C GLY A 195 28.48 5.67 1.04
N SER A 196 27.16 5.65 0.82
CA SER A 196 26.18 5.36 1.87
C SER A 196 26.02 3.86 2.18
N ARG A 197 26.74 2.97 1.48
CA ARG A 197 26.60 1.50 1.55
C ARG A 197 27.97 0.79 1.56
N PRO A 198 28.70 0.83 2.69
CA PRO A 198 30.07 0.30 2.76
C PRO A 198 30.16 -1.24 2.69
N GLY A 199 29.04 -1.97 2.71
CA GLY A 199 29.01 -3.44 2.66
C GLY A 199 29.09 -4.05 1.26
N ILE A 200 29.32 -3.23 0.22
CA ILE A 200 29.45 -3.70 -1.16
C ILE A 200 30.89 -4.18 -1.39
N GLU A 201 31.03 -5.42 -1.85
CA GLU A 201 32.31 -6.12 -2.06
C GLU A 201 32.61 -6.38 -3.53
N ILE A 202 31.58 -6.53 -4.38
CA ILE A 202 31.74 -6.83 -5.79
C ILE A 202 30.80 -5.96 -6.62
N VAL A 203 31.31 -5.34 -7.67
CA VAL A 203 30.51 -4.53 -8.60
C VAL A 203 30.70 -4.99 -10.04
N ALA A 204 29.68 -5.62 -10.61
CA ALA A 204 29.63 -5.89 -12.05
C ALA A 204 29.15 -4.62 -12.79
N ARG A 205 29.84 -4.25 -13.87
CA ARG A 205 29.49 -3.10 -14.71
C ARG A 205 29.80 -3.38 -16.19
N ASP A 206 29.21 -2.58 -17.08
CA ASP A 206 29.51 -2.57 -18.52
C ASP A 206 30.88 -1.92 -18.81
N ARG A 207 31.22 -1.51 -20.05
CA ARG A 207 32.52 -0.85 -20.32
C ARG A 207 32.54 0.66 -20.04
N SER A 208 31.55 1.19 -19.32
CA SER A 208 31.46 2.62 -18.99
C SER A 208 32.66 3.12 -18.19
N THR A 209 33.28 4.19 -18.68
CA THR A 209 34.35 4.91 -17.98
C THR A 209 33.82 5.62 -16.74
N GLU A 210 32.59 6.12 -16.78
CA GLU A 210 31.93 6.78 -15.64
C GLU A 210 31.71 5.80 -14.49
N TYR A 211 31.19 4.61 -14.76
CA TYR A 211 30.98 3.59 -13.72
C TYR A 211 32.30 3.07 -13.16
N ARG A 212 33.32 2.86 -14.02
CA ARG A 212 34.67 2.53 -13.54
C ARG A 212 35.21 3.60 -12.58
N ARG A 213 35.07 4.88 -12.93
CA ARG A 213 35.48 6.00 -12.07
C ARG A 213 34.69 5.99 -10.76
N ALA A 214 33.37 5.80 -10.83
CA ALA A 214 32.51 5.80 -9.66
C ALA A 214 32.85 4.69 -8.65
N ILE A 215 33.06 3.47 -9.13
CA ILE A 215 33.40 2.31 -8.28
C ILE A 215 34.76 2.51 -7.63
N THR A 216 35.77 2.92 -8.42
CA THR A 216 37.12 3.21 -7.91
C THR A 216 37.10 4.21 -6.74
N ILE A 217 36.20 5.21 -6.77
CA ILE A 217 36.13 6.26 -5.75
C ILE A 217 35.18 5.87 -4.60
N GLY A 218 33.97 5.41 -4.92
CA GLY A 218 32.87 5.20 -3.99
C GLY A 218 32.82 3.82 -3.32
N ALA A 219 33.51 2.82 -3.88
CA ALA A 219 33.58 1.46 -3.35
C ALA A 219 35.02 0.92 -3.45
N ARG A 220 35.97 1.59 -2.80
CA ARG A 220 37.42 1.30 -2.91
C ARG A 220 37.84 -0.13 -2.58
N ASN A 221 37.07 -0.80 -1.73
CA ASN A 221 37.35 -2.17 -1.30
C ASN A 221 36.62 -3.21 -2.18
N ALA A 222 35.79 -2.76 -3.12
CA ALA A 222 35.07 -3.65 -4.00
C ALA A 222 35.91 -4.06 -5.21
N VAL A 223 35.73 -5.29 -5.66
CA VAL A 223 36.38 -5.89 -6.83
C VAL A 223 35.48 -5.79 -8.06
#